data_AF-A0A1R0H847-F1
#
_entry.id   AF-A0A1R0H847-F1
#
_cell.length_a   1.000
_cell.length_b   1.000
_cell.length_c   1.000
_cell.angle_alpha   90.00
_cell.angle_beta   90.00
_cell.angle_gamma   90.00
#
_symmetry.space_group_name_H-M   'P 1'
#
loop_
_entity.id
_entity.type
_entity.pdbx_description
1 polymer ?
#
loop_
_entity_poly.entity_id
_entity_poly.type
_entity_poly.pdbx_seq_one_letter_code
_entity_poly.pdbx_strand_id
1 'polypeptide(L)'
;FFQLNSTSITSLNADNLSSVEDVQLLNQPNLESISFQNLKSPTGHIIIESTSIKEISFKNLESVGVGISIDLNQNLKSITMPELTETGGTLLIGANMNLPSIDANTFPKLSKVGRELILIGRFDTILLPSISNITDAVQIISSGCLDCISVSSQIKKYASAGFTCARESIPGAESFDPSNIDLYIVDSTGTCTAAQTDEVDSYFSTESVSSTVTASGNSTEASQTVSPSKTTSKSSSVTSQSLSPSITASGGFSFLKSIPLYQNILLLAVISIFMA
;
A
#
# COMPACT_ATOMS: atom_id res chain seq x y z
N PHE A 1 -13.28 -17.95 -11.35
CA PHE A 1 -13.16 -16.50 -11.52
C PHE A 1 -14.26 -15.78 -10.74
N PHE A 2 -13.92 -14.80 -9.92
CA PHE A 2 -14.84 -13.92 -9.18
C PHE A 2 -14.53 -12.48 -9.55
N GLN A 3 -15.50 -11.76 -10.08
CA GLN A 3 -15.38 -10.36 -10.42
C GLN A 3 -16.59 -9.59 -9.91
N LEU A 4 -16.32 -8.45 -9.29
CA LEU A 4 -17.36 -7.52 -8.89
C LEU A 4 -17.57 -6.46 -9.99
N ASN A 5 -18.80 -6.35 -10.47
CA ASN A 5 -19.20 -5.41 -11.51
C ASN A 5 -20.30 -4.47 -10.99
N SER A 6 -20.08 -3.78 -9.87
CA SER A 6 -21.09 -2.88 -9.29
C SER A 6 -20.50 -1.66 -8.61
N THR A 7 -20.64 -0.49 -9.22
CA THR A 7 -20.16 0.77 -8.64
C THR A 7 -20.99 1.26 -7.45
N SER A 8 -22.12 0.64 -7.13
CA SER A 8 -23.06 1.13 -6.11
C SER A 8 -22.93 0.47 -4.75
N ILE A 9 -22.24 -0.67 -4.65
CA ILE A 9 -22.11 -1.36 -3.37
C ILE A 9 -21.02 -0.73 -2.51
N THR A 10 -21.27 -0.68 -1.21
CA THR A 10 -20.33 -0.12 -0.22
C THR A 10 -19.60 -1.20 0.58
N SER A 11 -20.15 -2.42 0.61
CA SER A 11 -19.54 -3.56 1.28
C SER A 11 -19.75 -4.84 0.48
N LEU A 12 -18.76 -5.74 0.53
CA LEU A 12 -18.81 -7.07 -0.06
C LEU A 12 -18.47 -8.11 1.01
N ASN A 13 -19.39 -9.02 1.30
CA ASN A 13 -19.10 -10.23 2.06
C ASN A 13 -19.06 -11.44 1.11
N ALA A 14 -17.88 -12.03 0.97
CA ALA A 14 -17.63 -13.24 0.20
C ALA A 14 -16.99 -14.32 1.08
N ASP A 15 -17.37 -14.40 2.35
CA ASP A 15 -16.74 -15.29 3.34
C ASP A 15 -16.85 -16.76 2.98
N ASN A 16 -17.88 -17.15 2.23
CA ASN A 16 -18.06 -18.53 1.77
C ASN A 16 -17.24 -18.88 0.52
N LEU A 17 -16.53 -17.92 -0.09
CA LEU A 17 -15.68 -18.17 -1.24
C LEU A 17 -14.38 -18.85 -0.80
N SER A 18 -14.36 -20.18 -0.89
CA SER A 18 -13.21 -21.00 -0.47
C SER A 18 -12.25 -21.33 -1.62
N SER A 19 -12.76 -21.40 -2.85
CA SER A 19 -11.99 -21.71 -4.05
C SER A 19 -12.43 -20.83 -5.20
N VAL A 20 -11.44 -20.17 -5.81
CA VAL A 20 -11.61 -19.35 -7.01
C VAL A 20 -10.28 -19.32 -7.75
N GLU A 21 -10.33 -19.11 -9.04
CA GLU A 21 -9.13 -18.81 -9.82
C GLU A 21 -8.67 -17.37 -9.53
N ASP A 22 -9.37 -16.37 -10.04
CA ASP A 22 -9.07 -14.96 -9.76
C ASP A 22 -10.13 -14.29 -8.86
N VAL A 23 -9.68 -13.28 -8.12
CA VAL A 23 -10.53 -12.27 -7.45
C VAL A 23 -10.22 -10.92 -8.10
N GLN A 24 -11.22 -10.28 -8.70
CA GLN A 24 -11.07 -8.97 -9.35
C GLN A 24 -12.09 -7.96 -8.82
N LEU A 25 -11.59 -6.91 -8.18
CA LEU A 25 -12.35 -5.75 -7.71
C LEU A 25 -11.78 -4.52 -8.39
N LEU A 26 -12.32 -4.16 -9.56
CA LEU A 26 -11.79 -3.10 -10.41
C LEU A 26 -12.78 -1.95 -10.51
N ASN A 27 -12.34 -0.71 -10.31
CA ASN A 27 -13.17 0.50 -10.48
C ASN A 27 -14.44 0.45 -9.62
N GLN A 28 -14.25 0.29 -8.31
CA GLN A 28 -15.34 0.18 -7.33
C GLN A 28 -15.29 1.39 -6.38
N PRO A 29 -15.61 2.60 -6.86
CA PRO A 29 -15.33 3.85 -6.14
C PRO A 29 -16.11 4.01 -4.83
N ASN A 30 -17.20 3.26 -4.65
CA ASN A 30 -18.00 3.30 -3.41
C ASN A 30 -17.72 2.11 -2.49
N LEU A 31 -16.94 1.10 -2.92
CA LEU A 31 -16.67 -0.08 -2.11
C LEU A 31 -15.66 0.28 -1.01
N GLU A 32 -16.12 0.26 0.25
CA GLU A 32 -15.32 0.65 1.41
C GLU A 32 -14.82 -0.55 2.23
N SER A 33 -15.46 -1.71 2.09
CA SER A 33 -15.13 -2.91 2.88
C SER A 33 -15.34 -4.21 2.10
N ILE A 34 -14.45 -5.18 2.36
CA ILE A 34 -14.49 -6.52 1.79
C ILE A 34 -14.25 -7.55 2.89
N SER A 35 -14.81 -8.76 2.73
CA SER A 35 -14.54 -9.89 3.61
C SER A 35 -14.43 -11.17 2.79
N PHE A 36 -13.34 -11.91 3.00
CA PHE A 36 -13.00 -13.18 2.34
C PHE A 36 -12.46 -14.18 3.38
N GLN A 37 -13.23 -14.47 4.43
CA GLN A 37 -12.69 -15.25 5.55
C GLN A 37 -12.22 -16.66 5.16
N ASN A 38 -12.84 -17.35 4.20
CA ASN A 38 -12.45 -18.73 3.87
C ASN A 38 -11.56 -18.85 2.62
N LEU A 39 -11.12 -17.74 2.03
CA LEU A 39 -10.27 -17.77 0.84
C LEU A 39 -8.82 -18.15 1.23
N LYS A 40 -8.32 -19.26 0.68
CA LYS A 40 -7.00 -19.82 1.05
C LYS A 40 -5.95 -19.74 -0.05
N SER A 41 -6.27 -20.23 -1.24
CA SER A 41 -5.27 -20.40 -2.31
C SER A 41 -5.87 -20.18 -3.70
N PRO A 42 -6.19 -18.94 -4.10
CA PRO A 42 -6.57 -18.64 -5.46
C PRO A 42 -5.47 -19.06 -6.44
N THR A 43 -5.83 -19.76 -7.51
CA THR A 43 -4.85 -20.24 -8.49
C THR A 43 -4.42 -19.18 -9.50
N GLY A 44 -5.20 -18.11 -9.63
CA GLY A 44 -4.97 -16.98 -10.52
C GLY A 44 -4.42 -15.76 -9.77
N HIS A 45 -5.05 -14.61 -10.00
CA HIS A 45 -4.68 -13.31 -9.46
C HIS A 45 -5.65 -12.84 -8.38
N ILE A 46 -5.14 -12.04 -7.45
CA ILE A 46 -5.97 -11.12 -6.67
C ILE A 46 -5.66 -9.72 -7.20
N ILE A 47 -6.67 -9.04 -7.76
CA ILE A 47 -6.55 -7.67 -8.28
C ILE A 47 -7.58 -6.79 -7.57
N ILE A 48 -7.10 -5.78 -6.85
CA ILE A 48 -7.91 -4.78 -6.16
C ILE A 48 -7.43 -3.41 -6.61
N GLU A 49 -8.20 -2.76 -7.46
CA GLU A 49 -7.80 -1.54 -8.16
C GLU A 49 -8.90 -0.48 -8.11
N SER A 50 -8.51 0.77 -7.81
CA SER A 50 -9.40 1.92 -7.87
C SER A 50 -10.68 1.73 -7.04
N THR A 51 -10.51 1.41 -5.75
CA THR A 51 -11.59 1.26 -4.77
C THR A 51 -11.49 2.28 -3.65
N SER A 52 -12.55 2.40 -2.83
CA SER A 52 -12.56 3.21 -1.60
C SER A 52 -12.25 2.39 -0.34
N ILE A 53 -11.71 1.18 -0.49
CA ILE A 53 -11.43 0.28 0.62
C ILE A 53 -10.38 0.92 1.53
N LYS A 54 -10.65 0.91 2.84
CA LYS A 54 -9.74 1.46 3.87
C LYS A 54 -8.77 0.43 4.43
N GLU A 55 -9.19 -0.83 4.48
CA GLU A 55 -8.42 -1.93 5.06
C GLU A 55 -8.62 -3.19 4.21
N ILE A 56 -7.53 -3.85 3.84
CA ILE A 56 -7.57 -5.16 3.17
C ILE A 56 -7.04 -6.21 4.14
N SER A 57 -7.85 -7.22 4.44
CA SER A 57 -7.45 -8.32 5.32
C SER A 57 -7.85 -9.66 4.72
N PHE A 58 -6.85 -10.44 4.28
CA PHE A 58 -7.03 -11.84 3.88
C PHE A 58 -6.42 -12.76 4.93
N LYS A 59 -7.19 -13.03 6.00
CA LYS A 59 -6.67 -13.69 7.21
C LYS A 59 -6.17 -15.11 6.99
N ASN A 60 -6.80 -15.84 6.08
CA ASN A 60 -6.51 -17.26 5.83
C ASN A 60 -5.87 -17.52 4.46
N LEU A 61 -5.46 -16.47 3.76
CA LEU A 61 -4.81 -16.60 2.45
C LEU A 61 -3.38 -17.09 2.65
N GLU A 62 -3.09 -18.29 2.15
CA GLU A 62 -1.83 -19.01 2.31
C GLU A 62 -0.91 -18.83 1.10
N SER A 63 -1.49 -18.77 -0.11
CA SER A 63 -0.75 -18.60 -1.37
C SER A 63 -1.62 -18.00 -2.48
N VAL A 64 -1.00 -17.45 -3.52
CA VAL A 64 -1.68 -17.00 -4.74
C VAL A 64 -0.91 -17.50 -5.95
N GLY A 65 -1.59 -18.19 -6.88
CA GLY A 65 -0.93 -18.93 -7.96
C GLY A 65 -0.23 -18.07 -9.00
N VAL A 66 -0.76 -16.89 -9.34
CA VAL A 66 -0.14 -15.99 -10.35
C VAL A 66 0.35 -14.68 -9.76
N GLY A 67 -0.42 -13.98 -8.93
CA GLY A 67 0.08 -12.72 -8.37
C GLY A 67 -0.97 -11.91 -7.63
N ILE A 68 -0.49 -10.89 -6.92
CA ILE A 68 -1.33 -9.95 -6.17
C ILE A 68 -1.03 -8.56 -6.71
N SER A 69 -2.06 -7.83 -7.08
CA SER A 69 -2.00 -6.43 -7.49
C SER A 69 -3.00 -5.62 -6.67
N ILE A 70 -2.49 -4.70 -5.85
CA ILE A 70 -3.29 -3.77 -5.07
C ILE A 70 -2.84 -2.37 -5.45
N ASP A 71 -3.62 -1.70 -6.30
CA ASP A 71 -3.20 -0.46 -6.96
C ASP A 71 -4.28 0.63 -6.88
N LEU A 72 -3.88 1.89 -6.82
CA LEU A 72 -4.77 3.05 -6.91
C LEU A 72 -5.91 3.09 -5.86
N ASN A 73 -5.74 2.49 -4.69
CA ASN A 73 -6.73 2.57 -3.61
C ASN A 73 -6.36 3.70 -2.65
N GLN A 74 -6.74 4.93 -2.98
CA GLN A 74 -6.31 6.14 -2.25
C GLN A 74 -6.71 6.14 -0.77
N ASN A 75 -7.81 5.46 -0.41
CA ASN A 75 -8.28 5.40 0.97
C ASN A 75 -7.65 4.26 1.78
N LEU A 76 -6.84 3.41 1.16
CA LEU A 76 -6.26 2.23 1.79
C LEU A 76 -5.18 2.64 2.80
N LYS A 77 -5.36 2.20 4.04
CA LYS A 77 -4.48 2.51 5.18
C LYS A 77 -3.73 1.30 5.71
N SER A 78 -4.25 0.10 5.48
CA SER A 78 -3.64 -1.13 5.97
C SER A 78 -3.92 -2.32 5.05
N ILE A 79 -2.93 -3.21 4.99
CA ILE A 79 -3.03 -4.52 4.36
C ILE A 79 -2.55 -5.54 5.40
N THR A 80 -3.26 -6.66 5.55
CA THR A 80 -2.86 -7.75 6.43
C THR A 80 -3.15 -9.10 5.79
N MET A 81 -2.09 -9.87 5.51
CA MET A 81 -2.18 -11.24 4.98
C MET A 81 -1.26 -12.16 5.82
N PRO A 82 -1.66 -12.48 7.06
CA PRO A 82 -0.76 -13.05 8.07
C PRO A 82 -0.33 -14.49 7.75
N GLU A 83 -1.10 -15.19 6.94
CA GLU A 83 -0.84 -16.57 6.54
C GLU A 83 -0.18 -16.67 5.15
N LEU A 84 -0.01 -15.56 4.43
CA LEU A 84 0.53 -15.59 3.07
C LEU A 84 2.00 -16.00 3.10
N THR A 85 2.33 -17.10 2.45
CA THR A 85 3.69 -17.67 2.39
C THR A 85 4.37 -17.44 1.06
N GLU A 86 3.61 -17.43 -0.03
CA GLU A 86 4.13 -17.22 -1.38
C GLU A 86 3.13 -16.57 -2.35
N THR A 87 3.66 -15.85 -3.32
CA THR A 87 2.98 -15.51 -4.57
C THR A 87 3.71 -16.19 -5.72
N GLY A 88 2.98 -16.84 -6.63
CA GLY A 88 3.57 -17.54 -7.77
C GLY A 88 4.16 -16.61 -8.82
N GLY A 89 3.80 -15.32 -8.79
CA GLY A 89 4.36 -14.29 -9.65
C GLY A 89 4.53 -12.97 -8.93
N THR A 90 4.05 -11.88 -9.53
CA THR A 90 4.33 -10.52 -9.04
C THR A 90 3.50 -10.18 -7.81
N LEU A 91 4.14 -9.55 -6.82
CA LEU A 91 3.48 -8.83 -5.75
C LEU A 91 3.63 -7.34 -6.02
N LEU A 92 2.54 -6.70 -6.45
CA LEU A 92 2.46 -5.27 -6.73
C LEU A 92 1.58 -4.59 -5.68
N ILE A 93 2.15 -3.62 -4.97
CA ILE A 93 1.43 -2.67 -4.12
C ILE A 93 1.76 -1.27 -4.65
N GLY A 94 0.83 -0.68 -5.39
CA GLY A 94 1.04 0.54 -6.19
C GLY A 94 0.11 1.67 -5.78
N ALA A 95 0.58 2.91 -5.84
CA ALA A 95 -0.21 4.15 -5.77
C ALA A 95 -1.30 4.20 -4.68
N ASN A 96 -1.09 3.56 -3.52
CA ASN A 96 -1.97 3.61 -2.36
C ASN A 96 -1.45 4.67 -1.38
N MET A 97 -1.70 5.95 -1.65
CA MET A 97 -0.95 7.07 -1.01
C MET A 97 -1.19 7.22 0.51
N ASN A 98 -2.26 6.62 1.04
CA ASN A 98 -2.57 6.60 2.47
C ASN A 98 -2.08 5.34 3.20
N LEU A 99 -1.32 4.47 2.53
CA LEU A 99 -0.69 3.28 3.11
C LEU A 99 0.78 3.59 3.45
N PRO A 100 1.09 4.09 4.65
CA PRO A 100 2.43 4.57 4.99
C PRO A 100 3.47 3.46 5.13
N SER A 101 3.06 2.20 5.25
CA SER A 101 4.00 1.13 5.55
C SER A 101 3.56 -0.24 5.04
N ILE A 102 4.58 -1.05 4.74
CA ILE A 102 4.52 -2.51 4.74
C ILE A 102 5.27 -2.92 6.01
N ASP A 103 4.54 -3.13 7.10
CA ASP A 103 5.14 -3.44 8.41
C ASP A 103 5.30 -4.96 8.63
N ALA A 104 5.85 -5.34 9.78
CA ALA A 104 6.07 -6.74 10.13
C ALA A 104 4.78 -7.58 10.24
N ASN A 105 3.60 -6.95 10.38
CA ASN A 105 2.31 -7.63 10.46
C ASN A 105 1.61 -7.76 9.10
N THR A 106 2.05 -7.00 8.10
CA THR A 106 1.47 -7.00 6.75
C THR A 106 1.64 -8.38 6.09
N PHE A 107 2.88 -8.88 6.06
CA PHE A 107 3.26 -10.17 5.45
C PHE A 107 4.27 -10.97 6.32
N PRO A 108 3.92 -11.33 7.56
CA PRO A 108 4.86 -11.94 8.51
C PRO A 108 5.45 -13.26 8.02
N LYS A 109 4.72 -14.03 7.18
CA LYS A 109 5.13 -15.35 6.70
C LYS A 109 5.54 -15.38 5.23
N LEU A 110 5.49 -14.25 4.51
CA LEU A 110 5.80 -14.23 3.08
C LEU A 110 7.29 -14.52 2.88
N SER A 111 7.57 -15.70 2.35
CA SER A 111 8.92 -16.23 2.17
C SER A 111 9.38 -16.14 0.72
N LYS A 112 8.43 -16.10 -0.23
CA LYS A 112 8.70 -16.17 -1.66
C LYS A 112 7.81 -15.24 -2.49
N VAL A 113 8.44 -14.53 -3.42
CA VAL A 113 7.79 -13.85 -4.55
C VAL A 113 8.31 -14.50 -5.84
N GLY A 114 7.40 -15.15 -6.57
CA GLY A 114 7.73 -15.98 -7.72
C GLY A 114 8.19 -15.20 -8.95
N ARG A 115 7.98 -13.88 -8.97
CA ARG A 115 8.53 -12.97 -9.97
C ARG A 115 9.05 -11.69 -9.30
N GLU A 116 8.45 -10.54 -9.60
CA GLU A 116 8.90 -9.22 -9.16
C GLU A 116 8.17 -8.79 -7.89
N LEU A 117 8.89 -8.10 -7.00
CA LEU A 117 8.30 -7.32 -5.92
C LEU A 117 8.31 -5.85 -6.34
N ILE A 118 7.13 -5.28 -6.52
CA ILE A 118 6.94 -3.90 -6.98
C ILE A 118 6.19 -3.13 -5.91
N LEU A 119 6.86 -2.16 -5.29
CA LEU A 119 6.29 -1.31 -4.25
C LEU A 119 6.43 0.15 -4.71
N ILE A 120 5.32 0.78 -5.08
CA ILE A 120 5.30 2.16 -5.58
C ILE A 120 4.26 2.92 -4.76
N GLY A 121 4.64 3.97 -4.04
CA GLY A 121 3.69 4.69 -3.20
C GLY A 121 4.33 5.62 -2.18
N ARG A 122 3.63 5.88 -1.08
CA ARG A 122 4.16 6.65 0.05
C ARG A 122 4.49 5.70 1.20
N PHE A 123 5.68 5.11 1.17
CA PHE A 123 6.15 4.22 2.23
C PHE A 123 7.20 4.93 3.09
N ASP A 124 7.02 4.91 4.41
CA ASP A 124 8.02 5.31 5.39
C ASP A 124 8.77 4.08 5.93
N THR A 125 8.14 2.90 5.85
CA THR A 125 8.71 1.64 6.34
C THR A 125 8.32 0.48 5.46
N ILE A 126 9.30 -0.37 5.15
CA ILE A 126 9.11 -1.65 4.47
C ILE A 126 9.86 -2.73 5.24
N LEU A 127 9.12 -3.72 5.75
CA LEU A 127 9.62 -4.86 6.50
C LEU A 127 9.00 -6.15 5.94
N LEU A 128 9.85 -7.09 5.55
CA LEU A 128 9.46 -8.41 5.07
C LEU A 128 10.26 -9.47 5.85
N PRO A 129 9.86 -9.78 7.10
CA PRO A 129 10.74 -10.49 8.03
C PRO A 129 11.10 -11.92 7.60
N SER A 130 10.23 -12.58 6.84
CA SER A 130 10.41 -13.97 6.41
C SER A 130 10.90 -14.12 4.97
N ILE A 131 11.09 -13.03 4.23
CA ILE A 131 11.44 -13.12 2.81
C ILE A 131 12.81 -13.77 2.64
N SER A 132 12.88 -14.73 1.72
CA SER A 132 14.11 -15.46 1.43
C SER A 132 14.32 -15.72 -0.06
N ASN A 133 13.31 -15.48 -0.90
CA ASN A 133 13.41 -15.64 -2.34
C ASN A 133 12.51 -14.64 -3.10
N ILE A 134 13.11 -13.89 -4.02
CA ILE A 134 12.45 -13.08 -5.02
C ILE A 134 13.09 -13.48 -6.35
N THR A 135 12.31 -14.15 -7.20
CA THR A 135 12.85 -14.83 -8.38
C THR A 135 13.40 -13.84 -9.39
N ASP A 136 12.74 -12.70 -9.57
CA ASP A 136 13.18 -11.67 -10.51
C ASP A 136 13.75 -10.46 -9.74
N ALA A 137 13.25 -9.27 -10.04
CA ALA A 137 13.75 -8.02 -9.50
C ALA A 137 12.89 -7.47 -8.36
N VAL A 138 13.50 -6.59 -7.56
CA VAL A 138 12.80 -5.71 -6.63
C VAL A 138 12.85 -4.29 -7.18
N GLN A 139 11.68 -3.66 -7.25
CA GLN A 139 11.53 -2.24 -7.57
C GLN A 139 10.75 -1.56 -6.44
N ILE A 140 11.39 -0.60 -5.79
CA ILE A 140 10.80 0.22 -4.75
C ILE A 140 10.96 1.68 -5.12
N ILE A 141 9.84 2.39 -5.24
CA ILE A 141 9.81 3.83 -5.47
C ILE A 141 8.89 4.41 -4.40
N SER A 142 9.46 5.15 -3.46
CA SER A 142 8.70 5.77 -2.37
C SER A 142 8.74 7.29 -2.44
N SER A 143 7.61 7.94 -2.18
CA SER A 143 7.55 9.38 -1.89
C SER A 143 7.65 9.68 -0.38
N GLY A 144 7.59 8.66 0.48
CA GLY A 144 7.69 8.78 1.93
C GLY A 144 9.13 8.79 2.45
N CYS A 145 9.28 8.75 3.77
CA CYS A 145 10.56 8.74 4.48
C CYS A 145 11.29 7.39 4.48
N LEU A 146 11.24 6.65 3.37
CA LEU A 146 11.85 5.34 3.29
C LEU A 146 13.38 5.42 3.34
N ASP A 147 13.99 4.69 4.28
CA ASP A 147 15.42 4.42 4.27
C ASP A 147 15.74 3.24 3.33
N CYS A 148 16.04 3.57 2.07
CA CYS A 148 16.44 2.59 1.06
C CYS A 148 17.74 1.84 1.39
N ILE A 149 18.63 2.41 2.21
CA ILE A 149 19.85 1.72 2.64
C ILE A 149 19.48 0.58 3.59
N SER A 150 18.63 0.86 4.58
CA SER A 150 18.10 -0.16 5.49
C SER A 150 17.33 -1.25 4.74
N VAL A 151 16.39 -0.89 3.86
CA VAL A 151 15.62 -1.86 3.08
C VAL A 151 16.55 -2.72 2.20
N SER A 152 17.50 -2.09 1.49
CA SER A 152 18.49 -2.80 0.69
C SER A 152 19.29 -3.80 1.54
N SER A 153 19.75 -3.41 2.73
CA SER A 153 20.52 -4.29 3.61
C SER A 153 19.74 -5.54 4.05
N GLN A 154 18.41 -5.42 4.18
CA GLN A 154 17.55 -6.50 4.65
C GLN A 154 17.21 -7.48 3.52
N ILE A 155 16.79 -6.99 2.34
CA ILE A 155 16.12 -7.84 1.34
C ILE A 155 16.83 -7.95 -0.02
N LYS A 156 17.82 -7.09 -0.33
CA LYS A 156 18.50 -7.09 -1.64
C LYS A 156 19.09 -8.45 -2.01
N LYS A 157 19.67 -9.16 -1.04
CA LYS A 157 20.30 -10.47 -1.23
C LYS A 157 19.33 -11.57 -1.70
N TYR A 158 18.03 -11.35 -1.57
CA TYR A 158 17.00 -12.30 -1.98
C TYR A 158 16.45 -12.04 -3.39
N ALA A 159 16.82 -10.92 -4.03
CA ALA A 159 16.43 -10.60 -5.40
C ALA A 159 17.46 -11.13 -6.40
N SER A 160 17.02 -11.94 -7.36
CA SER A 160 17.96 -12.65 -8.25
C SER A 160 18.32 -11.85 -9.50
N ALA A 161 17.43 -11.00 -10.01
CA ALA A 161 17.63 -10.27 -11.26
C ALA A 161 18.01 -8.78 -11.09
N GLY A 162 17.74 -8.18 -9.93
CA GLY A 162 18.06 -6.78 -9.67
C GLY A 162 17.37 -6.22 -8.44
N PHE A 163 17.89 -5.10 -7.93
CA PHE A 163 17.32 -4.40 -6.79
C PHE A 163 17.44 -2.90 -6.98
N THR A 164 16.30 -2.22 -7.03
CA THR A 164 16.21 -0.76 -7.06
C THR A 164 15.34 -0.30 -5.90
N CYS A 165 15.85 0.66 -5.15
CA CYS A 165 15.08 1.40 -4.15
C CYS A 165 15.45 2.87 -4.29
N ALA A 166 14.45 3.70 -4.55
CA ALA A 166 14.63 5.14 -4.70
C ALA A 166 13.53 5.88 -3.94
N ARG A 167 13.87 7.09 -3.48
CA ARG A 167 12.90 8.03 -2.97
C ARG A 167 12.64 9.10 -4.04
N GLU A 168 11.47 9.07 -4.65
CA GLU A 168 11.09 9.89 -5.80
C GLU A 168 9.61 10.28 -5.72
N SER A 169 9.24 11.37 -6.40
CA SER A 169 7.84 11.74 -6.59
C SER A 169 7.12 10.65 -7.38
N ILE A 170 5.92 10.25 -6.95
CA ILE A 170 5.10 9.28 -7.69
C ILE A 170 4.33 10.03 -8.79
N PRO A 171 4.54 9.72 -10.09
CA PRO A 171 3.79 10.37 -11.16
C PRO A 171 2.28 10.18 -10.99
N GLY A 172 1.50 11.24 -11.21
CA GLY A 172 0.04 11.22 -10.99
C GLY A 172 -0.38 11.42 -9.54
N ALA A 173 0.56 11.50 -8.59
CA ALA A 173 0.25 11.77 -7.19
C ALA A 173 -0.40 13.14 -6.96
N GLU A 174 -0.14 14.09 -7.85
CA GLU A 174 -0.69 15.45 -7.83
C GLU A 174 -2.22 15.49 -8.03
N SER A 175 -2.81 14.41 -8.56
CA SER A 175 -4.27 14.29 -8.77
C SER A 175 -4.99 13.68 -7.56
N PHE A 176 -4.25 13.19 -6.56
CA PHE A 176 -4.81 12.65 -5.33
C PHE A 176 -5.00 13.79 -4.33
N ASP A 177 -6.14 13.80 -3.62
CA ASP A 177 -6.50 14.84 -2.68
C ASP A 177 -5.37 15.07 -1.65
N PRO A 178 -4.65 16.21 -1.72
CA PRO A 178 -3.46 16.46 -0.90
C PRO A 178 -3.83 16.72 0.56
N SER A 179 -5.12 16.88 0.91
CA SER A 179 -5.56 17.17 2.27
C SER A 179 -5.32 16.02 3.27
N ASN A 180 -4.94 14.84 2.78
CA ASN A 180 -4.69 13.65 3.61
C ASN A 180 -3.32 13.00 3.38
N ILE A 181 -2.45 13.63 2.59
CA ILE A 181 -1.13 13.09 2.26
C ILE A 181 -0.09 13.86 3.08
N ASP A 182 0.54 13.18 4.03
CA ASP A 182 1.73 13.71 4.72
C ASP A 182 2.84 13.89 3.68
N LEU A 183 3.19 15.14 3.40
CA LEU A 183 4.36 15.51 2.58
C LEU A 183 5.61 15.39 3.44
N TYR A 184 6.75 15.01 2.86
CA TYR A 184 8.02 14.89 3.60
C TYR A 184 9.15 15.65 2.93
N ILE A 185 9.92 16.38 3.74
CA ILE A 185 11.13 17.10 3.33
C ILE A 185 12.33 16.32 3.85
N VAL A 186 13.37 16.23 3.02
CA VAL A 186 14.64 15.66 3.45
C VAL A 186 15.72 16.71 3.40
N ASP A 187 16.31 16.95 4.55
CA ASP A 187 17.36 17.95 4.68
C ASP A 187 18.70 17.43 4.12
N SER A 188 19.70 18.32 4.11
CA SER A 188 21.06 18.01 3.64
C SER A 188 21.77 16.92 4.45
N THR A 189 21.23 16.52 5.61
CA THR A 189 21.77 15.44 6.46
C THR A 189 21.11 14.10 6.16
N GLY A 190 20.10 14.06 5.29
CA GLY A 190 19.31 12.87 5.02
C GLY A 190 18.18 12.65 6.04
N THR A 191 17.98 13.59 6.97
CA THR A 191 16.88 13.53 7.94
C THR A 191 15.58 13.84 7.21
N CYS A 192 14.60 12.94 7.35
CA CYS A 192 13.30 13.06 6.71
C CYS A 192 12.25 13.49 7.73
N THR A 193 11.60 14.64 7.50
CA THR A 193 10.60 15.23 8.39
C THR A 193 9.32 15.50 7.64
N ALA A 194 8.16 15.25 8.28
CA ALA A 194 6.87 15.62 7.72
C ALA A 194 6.83 17.15 7.52
N ALA A 195 6.54 17.59 6.30
CA ALA A 195 6.25 18.98 6.00
C ALA A 195 4.91 19.32 6.64
N GLN A 196 4.91 20.24 7.61
CA GLN A 196 3.65 20.73 8.15
C GLN A 196 2.94 21.57 7.08
N THR A 197 1.62 21.46 7.02
CA THR A 197 0.74 22.11 6.04
C THR A 197 0.79 23.65 6.04
N ASP A 198 1.54 24.25 6.97
CA ASP A 198 1.73 25.70 7.10
C ASP A 198 2.96 26.24 6.31
N GLU A 199 3.78 25.37 5.70
CA GLU A 199 5.02 25.76 4.97
C GLU A 199 4.98 25.50 3.45
N VAL A 200 3.82 25.16 2.88
CA VAL A 200 3.69 24.80 1.45
C VAL A 200 3.95 26.00 0.50
N ASP A 201 3.87 27.23 0.99
CA ASP A 201 4.09 28.43 0.17
C ASP A 201 5.57 28.79 -0.05
N SER A 202 6.52 28.17 0.65
CA SER A 202 7.92 28.67 0.68
C SER A 202 8.92 27.91 -0.20
N TYR A 203 8.60 26.70 -0.66
CA TYR A 203 9.53 25.91 -1.50
C TYR A 203 9.28 26.07 -3.01
N PHE A 204 8.18 26.72 -3.40
CA PHE A 204 7.89 27.14 -4.77
C PHE A 204 8.15 28.64 -4.95
N SER A 205 9.31 29.15 -4.53
CA SER A 205 9.73 30.51 -4.87
C SER A 205 11.24 30.59 -5.04
N THR A 206 11.65 30.97 -6.23
CA THR A 206 13.02 31.23 -6.67
C THR A 206 13.68 32.37 -5.89
N GLU A 207 15.00 32.27 -5.74
CA GLU A 207 15.98 33.21 -5.16
C GLU A 207 15.59 34.71 -5.09
N SER A 208 15.84 35.35 -3.93
CA SER A 208 16.62 36.60 -3.88
C SER A 208 17.07 36.96 -2.45
N VAL A 209 18.30 37.46 -2.39
CA VAL A 209 19.08 37.86 -1.21
C VAL A 209 18.53 39.13 -0.54
N SER A 210 18.46 39.18 0.80
CA SER A 210 18.95 40.33 1.59
C SER A 210 18.90 40.09 3.12
N SER A 211 20.00 40.45 3.77
CA SER A 211 20.32 40.45 5.20
C SER A 211 19.50 41.41 6.07
N THR A 212 19.25 41.06 7.35
CA THR A 212 19.53 41.88 8.56
C THR A 212 19.25 41.12 9.87
N VAL A 213 19.79 41.67 10.96
CA VAL A 213 20.24 41.03 12.21
C VAL A 213 19.23 41.20 13.38
N THR A 214 19.43 40.40 14.44
CA THR A 214 19.04 40.52 15.89
C THR A 214 17.83 39.70 16.34
N ALA A 215 17.69 39.18 17.57
CA ALA A 215 18.56 38.70 18.68
C ALA A 215 17.62 38.25 19.82
N SER A 216 18.00 37.21 20.60
CA SER A 216 17.57 36.91 22.00
C SER A 216 16.11 36.42 22.22
N GLY A 217 15.77 35.46 23.09
CA GLY A 217 16.48 34.66 24.10
C GLY A 217 15.47 33.80 24.91
N ASN A 218 15.98 32.79 25.65
CA ASN A 218 15.52 32.14 26.91
C ASN A 218 14.00 32.04 27.26
N SER A 219 13.46 31.03 27.98
CA SER A 219 13.97 29.92 28.80
C SER A 219 12.77 29.15 29.41
N THR A 220 12.95 27.85 29.66
CA THR A 220 12.44 26.96 30.74
C THR A 220 11.19 27.29 31.59
N GLU A 221 10.31 26.29 31.79
CA GLU A 221 10.02 25.55 33.07
C GLU A 221 8.77 24.64 32.87
N ALA A 222 8.82 23.32 33.12
CA ALA A 222 8.49 22.59 34.38
C ALA A 222 6.98 22.66 34.75
N SER A 223 6.25 21.66 35.27
CA SER A 223 6.39 20.23 35.57
C SER A 223 5.02 19.73 36.08
N GLN A 224 4.89 18.41 36.33
CA GLN A 224 3.97 17.76 37.28
C GLN A 224 2.48 17.56 36.89
N THR A 225 2.07 16.33 36.53
CA THR A 225 1.58 15.18 37.35
C THR A 225 0.19 15.33 37.95
N VAL A 226 -0.67 14.33 37.75
CA VAL A 226 -1.42 13.54 38.77
C VAL A 226 -2.63 12.82 38.10
N SER A 227 -2.57 11.49 38.07
CA SER A 227 -3.70 10.52 38.09
C SER A 227 -4.05 10.23 39.58
N PRO A 228 -5.16 9.58 40.02
CA PRO A 228 -5.92 8.50 39.34
C PRO A 228 -7.43 8.37 39.68
N SER A 229 -8.16 7.44 39.01
CA SER A 229 -8.85 6.29 39.67
C SER A 229 -10.02 5.68 38.89
N LYS A 230 -10.04 4.33 38.95
CA LYS A 230 -11.05 3.33 38.51
C LYS A 230 -12.49 3.60 38.98
N THR A 231 -13.49 3.11 38.23
CA THR A 231 -14.51 2.15 38.75
C THR A 231 -15.15 1.33 37.62
N THR A 232 -15.46 0.07 37.93
CA THR A 232 -16.09 -1.02 37.15
C THR A 232 -17.62 -0.99 37.17
N SER A 233 -18.30 -1.53 36.14
CA SER A 233 -19.53 -2.34 36.31
C SER A 233 -19.87 -3.20 35.07
N LYS A 234 -20.38 -4.41 35.33
CA LYS A 234 -20.91 -5.44 34.40
C LYS A 234 -22.39 -5.16 34.09
N SER A 235 -22.87 -5.57 32.91
CA SER A 235 -24.20 -6.20 32.74
C SER A 235 -24.30 -6.93 31.39
N SER A 236 -25.23 -7.88 31.31
CA SER A 236 -25.28 -9.03 30.41
C SER A 236 -26.39 -8.94 29.34
N SER A 237 -26.18 -9.68 28.23
CA SER A 237 -27.12 -10.42 27.36
C SER A 237 -28.28 -9.70 26.65
N VAL A 238 -28.46 -9.96 25.33
CA VAL A 238 -29.64 -10.61 24.72
C VAL A 238 -29.32 -11.02 23.26
N THR A 239 -29.74 -12.24 22.90
CA THR A 239 -29.69 -12.90 21.58
C THR A 239 -30.87 -12.50 20.70
N SER A 240 -30.68 -12.37 19.38
CA SER A 240 -31.72 -12.73 18.40
C SER A 240 -31.13 -13.15 17.04
N GLN A 241 -31.63 -14.26 16.53
CA GLN A 241 -31.35 -14.86 15.23
C GLN A 241 -32.35 -14.35 14.18
N SER A 242 -31.93 -14.21 12.93
CA SER A 242 -32.85 -14.25 11.78
C SER A 242 -32.18 -14.85 10.54
N LEU A 243 -32.90 -15.75 9.87
CA LEU A 243 -32.46 -16.62 8.78
C LEU A 243 -32.79 -16.06 7.37
N SER A 244 -31.90 -16.39 6.42
CA SER A 244 -32.12 -16.73 4.98
C SER A 244 -32.40 -15.62 3.94
N PRO A 245 -32.23 -15.86 2.60
CA PRO A 245 -31.69 -17.01 1.86
C PRO A 245 -30.60 -16.68 0.79
N SER A 246 -29.94 -17.75 0.31
CA SER A 246 -28.91 -17.82 -0.73
C SER A 246 -29.48 -17.85 -2.16
N ILE A 247 -28.83 -17.19 -3.13
CA ILE A 247 -29.09 -17.36 -4.57
C ILE A 247 -27.79 -17.71 -5.29
N THR A 248 -27.79 -18.88 -5.91
CA THR A 248 -26.72 -19.40 -6.78
C THR A 248 -27.10 -19.10 -8.23
N ALA A 249 -26.21 -18.47 -8.99
CA ALA A 249 -26.30 -18.45 -10.46
C ALA A 249 -24.91 -18.54 -11.06
N SER A 250 -24.62 -19.67 -11.70
CA SER A 250 -23.45 -19.92 -12.53
C SER A 250 -23.73 -19.41 -13.95
N GLY A 251 -22.73 -18.78 -14.55
CA GLY A 251 -22.77 -18.35 -15.95
C GLY A 251 -21.36 -18.00 -16.41
N GLY A 252 -20.71 -18.95 -17.08
CA GLY A 252 -19.41 -18.73 -17.69
C GLY A 252 -19.53 -17.90 -18.96
N PHE A 253 -18.64 -16.92 -19.13
CA PHE A 253 -18.32 -16.34 -20.42
C PHE A 253 -16.82 -16.08 -20.53
N SER A 254 -16.31 -16.42 -21.70
CA SER A 254 -14.93 -16.44 -22.12
C SER A 254 -14.39 -15.05 -22.47
N PHE A 255 -13.12 -14.83 -22.11
CA PHE A 255 -12.09 -14.01 -22.76
C PHE A 255 -12.49 -12.63 -23.32
N LEU A 256 -12.11 -11.59 -22.57
CA LEU A 256 -11.58 -10.36 -23.17
C LEU A 256 -10.22 -10.06 -22.56
N LYS A 257 -9.23 -10.04 -23.46
CA LYS A 257 -7.82 -9.77 -23.19
C LYS A 257 -7.68 -8.28 -22.87
N SER A 258 -7.69 -7.92 -21.60
CA SER A 258 -7.35 -6.56 -21.16
C SER A 258 -5.86 -6.33 -21.40
N ILE A 259 -5.57 -5.40 -22.30
CA ILE A 259 -4.23 -4.93 -22.65
C ILE A 259 -3.68 -4.19 -21.42
N PRO A 260 -2.53 -4.56 -20.86
CA PRO A 260 -1.94 -3.78 -19.77
C PRO A 260 -1.44 -2.45 -20.36
N LEU A 261 -1.95 -1.35 -19.82
CA LEU A 261 -1.67 0.03 -20.21
C LEU A 261 -0.25 0.51 -19.78
N TYR A 262 0.68 -0.41 -19.55
CA TYR A 262 2.05 -0.13 -19.10
C TYR A 262 3.12 -0.39 -20.18
N GLN A 263 2.83 -0.07 -21.45
CA GLN A 263 3.85 -0.10 -22.52
C GLN A 263 4.33 1.27 -23.02
N ASN A 264 3.89 2.38 -22.42
CA ASN A 264 4.32 3.72 -22.84
C ASN A 264 5.35 4.41 -21.93
N ILE A 265 5.99 3.71 -20.99
CA ILE A 265 7.03 4.30 -20.12
C ILE A 265 8.43 3.75 -20.45
N LEU A 266 8.69 3.48 -21.74
CA LEU A 266 10.03 3.11 -22.21
C LEU A 266 10.37 3.78 -23.53
N LEU A 267 10.32 5.12 -23.57
CA LEU A 267 10.99 5.88 -24.61
C LEU A 267 11.09 7.35 -24.18
N LEU A 268 12.11 7.75 -23.40
CA LEU A 268 12.58 9.15 -23.32
C LEU A 268 13.87 9.35 -22.47
N ALA A 269 14.73 8.34 -22.33
CA ALA A 269 15.98 8.48 -21.56
C ALA A 269 17.26 8.11 -22.35
N VAL A 270 17.23 8.12 -23.69
CA VAL A 270 18.44 8.04 -24.50
C VAL A 270 18.23 8.86 -25.76
N ILE A 271 18.65 10.13 -25.75
CA ILE A 271 19.17 10.96 -26.87
C ILE A 271 19.22 12.39 -26.31
N SER A 272 20.38 12.79 -25.76
CA SER A 272 20.92 14.16 -25.87
C SER A 272 22.19 14.34 -25.04
N ILE A 273 23.27 13.60 -25.33
CA ILE A 273 24.66 14.09 -25.14
C ILE A 273 25.54 13.50 -26.26
N PHE A 274 25.41 14.07 -27.45
CA PHE A 274 26.49 14.17 -28.44
C PHE A 274 26.20 15.46 -29.22
N MET A 275 26.77 16.57 -28.74
CA MET A 275 27.10 17.80 -29.48
C MET A 275 27.56 18.87 -28.47
N ALA A 276 28.84 18.78 -28.10
CA ALA A 276 29.76 19.88 -27.77
C ALA A 276 31.13 19.28 -27.50
#